data_AF-A0AAE0QX93-F1
#
_entry.id   AF-A0AAE0QX93-F1
#
_cell.length_a   1.000
_cell.length_b   1.000
_cell.length_c   1.000
_cell.angle_alpha   90.00
_cell.angle_beta   90.00
_cell.angle_gamma   90.00
#
_symmetry.space_group_name_H-M   'P 1'
#
loop_
_entity.id
_entity.type
_entity.pdbx_description
1 polymer ?
#
loop_
_entity_poly.entity_id
_entity_poly.type
_entity_poly.pdbx_seq_one_letter_code
_entity_poly.pdbx_strand_id
1 'polypeptide(L)'
;MISQQGVEMNQSKVHAVTEWPEPTTMKELQRFLGFTSFYQQFIRNYSSVASPLTFLLRGKPKRLACKPVPMKGLPMVLQTAEALFQHVFHNFGLPEGIVSDRGPQFTSRVWRSFCKHLGINIINMSSGYHPQSNGQAERSNKEIRRFLRSYCSREQQRWSEFLPWAEYALNSLTQSSMGLTPFQCVLGYQPLLFPWTSESSDVPVVVEWSRLSQEVWEHAYVHLQLAIRRQRFQANQHRSPHPPYTVG
;
A
#
# COMPACT_ATOMS: atom_id res chain seq x y z
N MET A 1 9.27 -34.62 -16.99
CA MET A 1 9.87 -35.97 -17.05
C MET A 1 11.21 -35.86 -16.34
N ILE A 2 11.61 -36.88 -15.57
CA ILE A 2 12.93 -36.85 -14.92
C ILE A 2 13.92 -37.41 -15.95
N SER A 3 14.83 -36.55 -16.41
CA SER A 3 15.96 -36.89 -17.29
C SER A 3 17.25 -36.88 -16.46
N GLN A 4 18.29 -37.57 -16.91
CA GLN A 4 19.58 -37.70 -16.22
C GLN A 4 20.35 -36.37 -16.05
N GLN A 5 19.83 -35.24 -16.56
CA GLN A 5 20.41 -33.90 -16.45
C GLN A 5 19.60 -32.92 -15.59
N GLY A 6 18.50 -33.37 -14.97
CA GLY A 6 17.65 -32.55 -14.10
C GLY A 6 16.16 -32.73 -14.37
N VAL A 7 15.32 -32.08 -13.55
CA VAL A 7 13.87 -32.08 -13.77
C VAL A 7 13.56 -31.11 -14.92
N GLU A 8 13.04 -31.62 -16.04
CA GLU A 8 12.68 -30.80 -17.20
C GLU A 8 11.16 -30.61 -17.33
N MET A 9 10.79 -29.40 -17.73
CA MET A 9 9.40 -29.01 -17.99
C MET A 9 8.90 -29.70 -19.27
N ASN A 10 7.75 -30.37 -19.19
CA ASN A 10 7.18 -31.09 -20.33
C ASN A 10 6.78 -30.11 -21.45
N GLN A 11 7.36 -30.24 -22.65
CA GLN A 11 7.17 -29.33 -23.79
C GLN A 11 5.70 -29.15 -24.21
N SER A 12 4.88 -30.21 -24.11
CA SER A 12 3.44 -30.15 -24.43
C SER A 12 2.67 -29.21 -23.49
N LYS A 13 3.19 -28.98 -22.27
CA LYS A 13 2.56 -28.12 -21.27
C LYS A 13 3.11 -26.68 -21.28
N VAL A 14 4.28 -26.47 -21.87
CA VAL A 14 4.78 -25.13 -22.23
C VAL A 14 3.87 -24.52 -23.30
N HIS A 15 3.55 -25.31 -24.33
CA HIS A 15 2.54 -24.94 -25.34
C HIS A 15 1.18 -24.61 -24.71
N ALA A 16 0.75 -25.40 -23.72
CA ALA A 16 -0.51 -25.14 -23.03
C ALA A 16 -0.54 -23.82 -22.21
N VAL A 17 0.61 -23.29 -21.75
CA VAL A 17 0.69 -21.95 -21.14
C VAL A 17 0.52 -20.89 -22.23
N THR A 18 1.19 -21.06 -23.37
CA THR A 18 1.18 -20.10 -24.49
C THR A 18 -0.19 -20.01 -25.17
N GLU A 19 -0.92 -21.12 -25.21
CA GLU A 19 -2.27 -21.22 -25.78
C GLU A 19 -3.39 -21.00 -24.74
N TRP A 20 -3.05 -20.72 -23.48
CA TRP A 20 -4.04 -20.52 -22.43
C TRP A 20 -4.86 -19.24 -22.72
N PRO A 21 -6.20 -19.31 -22.74
CA PRO A 21 -7.03 -18.13 -23.02
C PRO A 21 -6.88 -17.09 -21.91
N GLU A 22 -6.81 -15.81 -22.28
CA GLU A 22 -6.67 -14.71 -21.32
C GLU A 22 -7.82 -14.77 -20.28
N PRO A 23 -7.52 -14.89 -18.97
CA PRO A 23 -8.56 -15.02 -17.96
C PRO A 23 -9.42 -13.75 -17.88
N THR A 24 -10.72 -13.88 -18.17
CA THR A 24 -11.68 -12.76 -18.07
C THR A 24 -12.50 -12.81 -16.79
N THR A 25 -12.49 -13.95 -16.09
CA THR A 25 -13.21 -14.15 -14.83
C THR A 25 -12.30 -14.56 -13.67
N MET A 26 -12.75 -14.28 -12.44
CA MET A 26 -12.01 -14.64 -11.21
C MET A 26 -11.75 -16.15 -11.10
N LYS A 27 -12.69 -16.98 -11.55
CA LYS A 27 -12.54 -18.44 -11.54
C LYS A 27 -11.52 -18.92 -12.57
N GLU A 28 -11.47 -18.30 -13.75
CA GLU A 28 -10.44 -18.58 -14.75
C GLU A 28 -9.06 -18.19 -14.25
N LEU A 29 -8.95 -17.04 -13.59
CA LEU A 29 -7.69 -16.59 -13.02
C LEU A 29 -7.19 -17.52 -11.90
N GLN A 30 -8.08 -18.05 -11.07
CA GLN A 30 -7.76 -19.09 -10.08
C GLN A 30 -7.24 -20.37 -10.73
N ARG A 31 -7.88 -20.82 -11.81
CA ARG A 31 -7.44 -22.02 -12.56
C ARG A 31 -6.08 -21.81 -13.20
N PHE A 32 -5.85 -20.65 -13.80
CA PHE A 32 -4.56 -20.29 -14.40
C PHE A 32 -3.45 -20.26 -13.34
N LEU A 33 -3.66 -19.57 -12.21
CA LEU A 33 -2.66 -19.51 -11.14
C LEU A 33 -2.42 -20.87 -10.47
N GLY A 34 -3.44 -21.72 -10.34
CA GLY A 34 -3.30 -23.10 -9.89
C GLY A 34 -2.44 -23.92 -10.84
N PHE A 35 -2.63 -23.73 -12.15
CA PHE A 35 -1.83 -24.40 -13.18
C PHE A 35 -0.37 -23.93 -13.18
N THR A 36 -0.13 -22.62 -13.16
CA THR A 36 1.24 -22.06 -13.19
C THR A 36 2.01 -22.29 -11.89
N SER A 37 1.32 -22.41 -10.74
CA SER A 37 1.92 -22.74 -9.45
C SER A 37 2.66 -24.08 -9.45
N PHE A 38 2.13 -25.08 -10.17
CA PHE A 38 2.76 -26.38 -10.32
C PHE A 38 4.16 -26.30 -10.98
N TYR A 39 4.41 -25.26 -11.77
CA TYR A 39 5.67 -25.04 -12.49
C TYR A 39 6.53 -23.92 -11.89
N GLN A 40 6.18 -23.40 -10.71
CA GLN A 40 6.87 -22.27 -10.09
C GLN A 40 8.38 -22.47 -9.92
N GLN A 41 8.84 -23.72 -9.77
CA GLN A 41 10.26 -24.08 -9.64
C GLN A 41 11.07 -23.87 -10.92
N PHE A 42 10.41 -23.79 -12.09
CA PHE A 42 11.05 -23.56 -13.39
C PHE A 42 10.94 -22.10 -13.86
N ILE A 43 10.18 -21.27 -13.14
CA ILE A 43 9.95 -19.87 -13.48
C ILE A 43 10.76 -19.02 -12.51
N ARG A 44 11.85 -18.41 -13.00
CA ARG A 44 12.69 -17.53 -12.20
C ARG A 44 11.85 -16.38 -11.65
N ASN A 45 11.89 -16.17 -10.33
CA ASN A 45 11.08 -15.17 -9.62
C ASN A 45 9.56 -15.31 -9.84
N TYR A 46 9.05 -16.54 -9.94
CA TYR A 46 7.61 -16.82 -10.11
C TYR A 46 6.71 -15.99 -9.19
N SER A 47 7.05 -15.91 -7.89
CA SER A 47 6.28 -15.13 -6.92
C SER A 47 6.11 -13.66 -7.33
N SER A 48 7.13 -13.05 -7.94
CA SER A 48 7.05 -11.67 -8.43
C SER A 48 6.19 -11.56 -9.69
N VAL A 49 6.30 -12.53 -10.60
CA VAL A 49 5.55 -12.58 -11.87
C VAL A 49 4.06 -12.83 -11.63
N ALA A 50 3.73 -13.76 -10.73
CA ALA A 50 2.35 -14.14 -10.40
C ALA A 50 1.69 -13.19 -9.37
N SER A 51 2.46 -12.28 -8.74
CA SER A 51 1.97 -11.37 -7.71
C SER A 51 0.77 -10.51 -8.17
N PRO A 52 0.80 -9.84 -9.34
CA PRO A 52 -0.32 -9.01 -9.80
C PRO A 52 -1.59 -9.80 -10.08
N LEU A 53 -1.45 -11.04 -10.57
CA LEU A 53 -2.57 -11.93 -10.84
C LEU A 53 -3.14 -12.50 -9.53
N THR A 54 -2.27 -12.88 -8.60
CA THR A 54 -2.68 -13.37 -7.27
C THR A 54 -3.34 -12.25 -6.45
N PHE A 55 -2.96 -10.99 -6.72
CA PHE A 55 -3.60 -9.80 -6.16
C PHE A 55 -5.07 -9.68 -6.57
N LEU A 56 -5.40 -9.96 -7.83
CA LEU A 56 -6.80 -9.95 -8.30
C LEU A 56 -7.64 -11.01 -7.57
N LEU A 57 -7.05 -12.14 -7.17
CA LEU A 57 -7.74 -13.21 -6.43
C LEU A 57 -8.02 -12.86 -4.96
N ARG A 58 -7.30 -11.90 -4.40
CA ARG A 58 -7.45 -11.48 -3.00
C ARG A 58 -8.43 -10.31 -2.97
N GLY A 59 -9.38 -10.32 -2.03
CA GLY A 59 -10.39 -9.27 -1.91
C GLY A 59 -9.77 -7.86 -1.84
N LYS A 60 -10.54 -6.82 -2.18
CA LYS A 60 -10.03 -5.44 -2.35
C LYS A 60 -9.06 -5.01 -1.22
N PRO A 61 -7.94 -4.36 -1.56
CA PRO A 61 -6.98 -3.88 -0.57
C PRO A 61 -7.67 -3.03 0.48
N LYS A 62 -7.33 -3.25 1.76
CA LYS A 62 -7.78 -2.34 2.81
C LYS A 62 -7.17 -0.95 2.63
N ARG A 63 -5.95 -0.85 2.09
CA ARG A 63 -5.32 0.42 1.67
C ARG A 63 -4.30 0.16 0.55
N LEU A 64 -4.40 0.89 -0.56
CA LEU A 64 -3.43 0.78 -1.66
C LEU A 64 -2.13 1.52 -1.40
N ALA A 65 -2.20 2.76 -0.93
CA ALA A 65 -1.06 3.57 -0.46
C ALA A 65 -1.55 4.69 0.46
N CYS A 66 -0.66 5.28 1.24
CA CYS A 66 -0.91 6.56 1.89
C CYS A 66 0.10 7.61 1.43
N LYS A 67 -0.37 8.85 1.24
CA LYS A 67 0.43 10.03 0.93
C LYS A 67 0.09 11.15 1.91
N PRO A 68 0.80 11.31 3.03
CA PRO A 68 0.56 12.44 3.92
C PRO A 68 1.03 13.74 3.27
N VAL A 69 0.18 14.76 3.31
CA VAL A 69 0.48 16.09 2.77
C VAL A 69 0.49 17.09 3.93
N PRO A 70 1.64 17.69 4.27
CA PRO A 70 1.70 18.70 5.33
C PRO A 70 1.05 19.99 4.84
N MET A 71 0.06 20.48 5.60
CA MET A 71 -0.60 21.76 5.33
C MET A 71 -0.45 22.67 6.55
N LYS A 72 -0.19 23.96 6.31
CA LYS A 72 -0.18 24.98 7.38
C LYS A 72 -1.63 25.35 7.74
N GLY A 73 -2.13 24.80 8.83
CA GLY A 73 -3.51 25.04 9.28
C GLY A 73 -4.54 24.43 8.34
N LEU A 74 -5.76 24.98 8.34
CA LEU A 74 -6.83 24.55 7.45
C LEU A 74 -6.72 25.33 6.13
N PRO A 75 -6.32 24.70 5.01
CA PRO A 75 -6.16 25.38 3.73
C PRO A 75 -7.49 25.83 3.13
N MET A 76 -7.43 26.86 2.29
CA MET A 76 -8.54 27.21 1.41
C MET A 76 -8.82 26.08 0.40
N VAL A 77 -10.01 26.10 -0.19
CA VAL A 77 -10.45 25.05 -1.13
C VAL A 77 -9.48 24.88 -2.30
N LEU A 78 -9.06 25.99 -2.92
CA LEU A 78 -8.14 25.95 -4.06
C LEU A 78 -6.75 25.46 -3.65
N GLN A 79 -6.26 25.85 -2.47
CA GLN A 79 -4.98 25.34 -1.94
C GLN A 79 -5.06 23.84 -1.68
N THR A 80 -6.20 23.33 -1.22
CA THR A 80 -6.43 21.89 -1.06
C THR A 80 -6.39 21.17 -2.41
N ALA A 81 -7.06 21.73 -3.41
CA ALA A 81 -7.11 21.17 -4.76
C ALA A 81 -5.71 21.14 -5.40
N GLU A 82 -4.95 22.22 -5.27
CA GLU A 82 -3.58 22.32 -5.77
C GLU A 82 -2.64 21.35 -5.05
N ALA A 83 -2.74 21.23 -3.72
CA ALA A 83 -1.96 20.27 -2.95
C ALA A 83 -2.26 18.82 -3.37
N LEU A 84 -3.53 18.47 -3.62
CA LEU A 84 -3.89 17.16 -4.13
C LEU A 84 -3.31 16.90 -5.52
N PHE A 85 -3.30 17.91 -6.39
CA PHE A 85 -2.68 17.79 -7.71
C PHE A 85 -1.17 17.56 -7.60
N GLN A 86 -0.46 18.43 -6.87
CA GLN A 86 1.00 18.41 -6.74
C GLN A 86 1.52 17.14 -6.08
N HIS A 87 0.81 16.62 -5.07
CA HIS A 87 1.31 15.50 -4.27
C HIS A 87 0.70 14.15 -4.63
N VAL A 88 -0.50 14.11 -5.22
CA VAL A 88 -1.25 12.88 -5.45
C VAL A 88 -1.56 12.69 -6.94
N PHE A 89 -2.33 13.59 -7.55
CA PHE A 89 -2.85 13.34 -8.91
C PHE A 89 -1.76 13.28 -9.96
N HIS A 90 -0.70 14.08 -9.85
CA HIS A 90 0.44 14.01 -10.78
C HIS A 90 1.15 12.64 -10.76
N ASN A 91 1.16 11.96 -9.61
CA ASN A 91 1.86 10.68 -9.44
C ASN A 91 1.01 9.45 -9.77
N PHE A 92 -0.32 9.55 -9.59
CA PHE A 92 -1.23 8.39 -9.69
C PHE A 92 -2.36 8.57 -10.72
N GLY A 93 -2.45 9.74 -11.35
CA GLY A 93 -3.57 10.13 -12.19
C GLY A 93 -4.75 10.72 -11.41
N LEU A 94 -5.76 11.17 -12.14
CA LEU A 94 -7.01 11.66 -11.56
C LEU A 94 -7.83 10.50 -11.02
N PRO A 95 -8.37 10.60 -9.79
CA PRO A 95 -9.22 9.54 -9.24
C PRO A 95 -10.62 9.56 -9.85
N GLU A 96 -11.24 8.40 -9.99
CA GLU A 96 -12.66 8.29 -10.37
C GLU A 96 -13.60 8.89 -9.31
N GLY A 97 -13.16 8.92 -8.04
CA GLY A 97 -13.91 9.54 -6.97
C GLY A 97 -13.10 9.79 -5.70
N ILE A 98 -13.55 10.77 -4.92
CA ILE A 98 -12.93 11.19 -3.66
C ILE A 98 -13.93 11.03 -2.52
N VAL A 99 -13.51 10.30 -1.49
CA VAL A 99 -14.19 10.22 -0.19
C VAL A 99 -13.50 11.20 0.76
N SER A 100 -14.27 12.08 1.40
CA SER A 100 -13.76 13.06 2.35
C SER A 100 -14.73 13.23 3.52
N ASP A 101 -14.25 13.87 4.60
CA ASP A 101 -15.12 14.30 5.70
C ASP A 101 -15.98 15.51 5.29
N ARG A 102 -16.76 16.04 6.24
CA ARG A 102 -17.61 17.21 6.01
C ARG A 102 -16.87 18.54 6.22
N GLY A 103 -15.54 18.56 6.06
CA GLY A 103 -14.75 19.78 6.15
C GLY A 103 -15.26 20.87 5.20
N PRO A 104 -15.15 22.16 5.57
CA PRO A 104 -15.63 23.26 4.72
C PRO A 104 -14.94 23.28 3.35
N GLN A 105 -13.69 22.82 3.27
CA GLN A 105 -12.96 22.71 2.02
C GLN A 105 -13.60 21.69 1.06
N PHE A 106 -14.20 20.61 1.56
CA PHE A 106 -14.78 19.53 0.76
C PHE A 106 -16.29 19.65 0.53
N THR A 107 -16.96 20.55 1.26
CA THR A 107 -18.40 20.82 1.11
C THR A 107 -18.70 22.10 0.33
N SER A 108 -17.66 22.88 -0.02
CA SER A 108 -17.81 24.15 -0.74
C SER A 108 -18.31 24.01 -2.18
N ARG A 109 -18.89 25.08 -2.72
CA ARG A 109 -19.26 25.17 -4.15
C ARG A 109 -18.03 25.08 -5.06
N VAL A 110 -16.92 25.68 -4.65
CA VAL A 110 -15.65 25.65 -5.41
C VAL A 110 -15.16 24.22 -5.58
N TRP A 111 -15.17 23.42 -4.51
CA TRP A 111 -14.77 22.02 -4.54
C TRP A 111 -15.65 21.19 -5.46
N ARG A 112 -16.98 21.34 -5.34
CA ARG A 112 -17.94 20.70 -6.25
C ARG A 112 -17.69 21.04 -7.71
N SER A 113 -17.43 22.31 -8.00
CA SER A 113 -17.14 22.77 -9.36
C SER A 113 -15.83 22.19 -9.89
N PHE A 114 -14.78 22.17 -9.06
CA PHE A 114 -13.47 21.60 -9.39
C PHE A 114 -13.57 20.11 -9.72
N CYS A 115 -14.18 19.30 -8.83
CA CYS A 115 -14.35 17.87 -9.08
C CYS A 115 -15.20 17.59 -10.32
N LYS A 116 -16.32 18.33 -10.49
CA LYS A 116 -17.17 18.17 -11.68
C LYS A 116 -16.42 18.47 -12.98
N HIS A 117 -15.59 19.51 -13.00
CA HIS A 117 -14.81 19.88 -14.18
C HIS A 117 -13.77 18.80 -14.55
N LEU A 118 -13.20 18.14 -13.54
CA LEU A 118 -12.23 17.05 -13.73
C LEU A 118 -12.86 15.65 -13.87
N GLY A 119 -14.19 15.55 -13.88
CA GLY A 119 -14.89 14.25 -13.94
C GLY A 119 -14.74 13.39 -12.67
N ILE A 120 -14.37 13.99 -11.54
CA ILE A 120 -14.16 13.28 -10.27
C ILE A 120 -15.48 13.21 -9.51
N ASN A 121 -15.90 12.01 -9.11
CA ASN A 121 -17.10 11.83 -8.31
C ASN A 121 -16.86 12.18 -6.83
N ILE A 122 -17.69 13.06 -6.27
CA ILE A 122 -17.67 13.34 -4.83
C ILE A 122 -18.55 12.31 -4.13
N ILE A 123 -17.94 11.48 -3.28
CA ILE A 123 -18.65 10.43 -2.54
C ILE A 123 -19.05 11.01 -1.17
N ASN A 124 -20.31 11.43 -1.06
CA ASN A 124 -20.85 12.02 0.16
C ASN A 124 -21.11 10.96 1.24
N MET A 125 -20.66 11.22 2.47
CA MET A 125 -20.87 10.32 3.62
C MET A 125 -22.34 10.15 4.05
N SER A 126 -23.28 10.98 3.55
CA SER A 126 -24.71 11.00 3.92
C SER A 126 -25.61 10.10 3.07
N SER A 127 -25.19 9.66 1.88
CA SER A 127 -25.97 8.73 1.05
C SER A 127 -25.43 7.32 1.24
N GLY A 128 -26.03 6.55 2.14
CA GLY A 128 -25.87 5.10 2.25
C GLY A 128 -24.43 4.56 2.34
N TYR A 129 -23.88 4.49 3.55
CA TYR A 129 -22.94 3.42 3.96
C TYR A 129 -21.59 3.26 3.19
N HIS A 130 -20.65 4.19 3.38
CA HIS A 130 -19.20 3.89 3.20
C HIS A 130 -18.27 4.31 4.37
N PRO A 131 -18.61 4.02 5.65
CA PRO A 131 -17.73 4.30 6.79
C PRO A 131 -16.36 3.61 6.69
N GLN A 132 -16.26 2.55 5.89
CA GLN A 132 -15.04 1.78 5.73
C GLN A 132 -13.90 2.58 5.08
N SER A 133 -14.18 3.38 4.03
CA SER A 133 -13.16 4.13 3.26
C SER A 133 -12.59 5.31 4.04
N ASN A 134 -13.44 6.14 4.65
CA ASN A 134 -12.98 7.19 5.56
C ASN A 134 -12.24 6.58 6.77
N GLY A 135 -12.72 5.44 7.28
CA GLY A 135 -12.05 4.70 8.34
C GLY A 135 -10.66 4.17 7.97
N GLN A 136 -10.30 3.99 6.70
CA GLN A 136 -8.92 3.65 6.29
C GLN A 136 -7.99 4.86 6.37
N ALA A 137 -8.47 6.03 5.93
CA ALA A 137 -7.74 7.29 6.02
C ALA A 137 -7.51 7.64 7.50
N GLU A 138 -8.55 7.57 8.34
CA GLU A 138 -8.46 7.81 9.78
C GLU A 138 -7.47 6.88 10.49
N ARG A 139 -7.48 5.59 10.13
CA ARG A 139 -6.52 4.61 10.66
C ARG A 139 -5.10 4.95 10.26
N SER A 140 -4.87 5.31 9.00
CA SER A 140 -3.53 5.70 8.51
C SER A 140 -3.06 6.98 9.22
N ASN A 141 -3.92 7.99 9.36
CA ASN A 141 -3.63 9.22 10.09
C ASN A 141 -3.34 8.97 11.58
N LYS A 142 -4.01 7.99 12.21
CA LYS A 142 -3.72 7.60 13.60
C LYS A 142 -2.32 7.00 13.74
N GLU A 143 -1.91 6.14 12.82
CA GLU A 143 -0.57 5.52 12.85
C GLU A 143 0.53 6.55 12.58
N ILE A 144 0.35 7.44 11.60
CA ILE A 144 1.29 8.55 11.35
C ILE A 144 1.42 9.43 12.60
N ARG A 145 0.29 9.84 13.20
CA ARG A 145 0.33 10.65 14.44
C ARG A 145 1.01 9.95 15.59
N ARG A 146 0.85 8.62 15.73
CA ARG A 146 1.55 7.85 16.77
C ARG A 146 3.06 7.88 16.55
N PHE A 147 3.52 7.65 15.32
CA PHE A 147 4.94 7.76 14.95
C PHE A 147 5.47 9.18 15.20
N LEU A 148 4.78 10.20 14.70
CA LEU A 148 5.20 11.59 14.88
C LEU A 148 5.26 11.96 16.37
N ARG A 149 4.34 11.50 17.21
CA ARG A 149 4.39 11.76 18.67
C ARG A 149 5.58 11.08 19.36
N SER A 150 5.96 9.87 18.96
CA SER A 150 7.09 9.19 19.59
C SER A 150 8.42 9.84 19.21
N TYR A 151 8.54 10.36 17.98
CA TYR A 151 9.78 10.96 17.48
C TYR A 151 9.87 12.48 17.72
N CYS A 152 8.79 13.23 17.52
CA CYS A 152 8.76 14.70 17.60
C CYS A 152 8.51 15.22 19.03
N SER A 153 8.64 14.40 20.07
CA SER A 153 8.44 14.87 21.45
C SER A 153 9.38 16.01 21.83
N ARG A 154 10.59 16.04 21.24
CA ARG A 154 11.62 17.06 21.44
C ARG A 154 11.71 18.12 20.33
N GLU A 155 11.21 17.83 19.11
CA GLU A 155 11.34 18.71 17.92
C GLU A 155 10.00 18.93 17.18
N GLN A 156 8.99 19.44 17.89
CA GLN A 156 7.63 19.60 17.35
C GLN A 156 7.53 20.50 16.11
N GLN A 157 8.47 21.42 15.90
CA GLN A 157 8.45 22.36 14.76
C GLN A 157 8.90 21.72 13.44
N ARG A 158 9.60 20.59 13.49
CA ARG A 158 10.17 19.91 12.31
C ARG A 158 9.39 18.66 11.91
N TRP A 159 8.21 18.45 12.49
CA TRP A 159 7.41 17.24 12.28
C TRP A 159 7.15 16.91 10.81
N SER A 160 7.00 17.93 9.94
CA SER A 160 6.74 17.76 8.52
C SER A 160 7.93 17.16 7.77
N GLU A 161 9.17 17.38 8.24
CA GLU A 161 10.39 16.78 7.68
C GLU A 161 10.40 15.25 7.86
N PHE A 162 9.65 14.74 8.84
CA PHE A 162 9.56 13.30 9.12
C PHE A 162 8.39 12.60 8.41
N LEU A 163 7.51 13.34 7.73
CA LEU A 163 6.41 12.74 6.98
C LEU A 163 6.86 11.78 5.86
N PRO A 164 7.90 12.08 5.07
CA PRO A 164 8.40 11.15 4.06
C PRO A 164 8.81 9.81 4.66
N TRP A 165 9.44 9.81 5.84
CA TRP A 165 9.82 8.59 6.55
C TRP A 165 8.60 7.79 7.03
N ALA A 166 7.58 8.48 7.55
CA ALA A 166 6.32 7.84 7.96
C ALA A 166 5.59 7.22 6.75
N GLU A 167 5.54 7.93 5.63
CA GLU A 167 4.99 7.47 4.36
C GLU A 167 5.71 6.22 3.87
N TYR A 168 7.03 6.31 3.77
CA TYR A 168 7.89 5.24 3.27
C TYR A 168 7.76 3.97 4.12
N ALA A 169 7.70 4.12 5.45
CA ALA A 169 7.52 3.00 6.36
C ALA A 169 6.12 2.39 6.22
N LEU A 170 5.06 3.20 6.22
CA LEU A 170 3.68 2.71 6.07
C LEU A 170 3.42 2.01 4.74
N ASN A 171 4.06 2.47 3.67
CA ASN A 171 3.93 1.90 2.34
C ASN A 171 4.81 0.64 2.13
N SER A 172 5.79 0.41 3.01
CA SER A 172 6.65 -0.79 3.02
C SER A 172 6.13 -1.90 3.95
N LEU A 173 5.06 -1.66 4.71
CA LEU A 173 4.54 -2.64 5.66
C LEU A 173 3.47 -3.53 5.04
N THR A 174 3.66 -4.84 5.18
CA THR A 174 2.75 -5.85 4.65
C THR A 174 1.38 -5.79 5.33
N GLN A 175 0.33 -5.67 4.51
CA GLN A 175 -1.04 -5.66 4.98
C GLN A 175 -1.56 -7.08 5.20
N SER A 176 -2.14 -7.34 6.37
CA SER A 176 -2.64 -8.67 6.73
C SER A 176 -3.74 -9.20 5.81
N SER A 177 -4.52 -8.31 5.17
CA SER A 177 -5.58 -8.71 4.24
C SER A 177 -5.06 -9.26 2.91
N MET A 178 -3.84 -8.89 2.52
CA MET A 178 -3.31 -9.18 1.18
C MET A 178 -1.96 -9.88 1.17
N GLY A 179 -1.20 -9.85 2.25
CA GLY A 179 0.17 -10.38 2.28
C GLY A 179 1.16 -9.57 1.41
N LEU A 180 0.74 -8.41 0.90
CA LEU A 180 1.55 -7.49 0.09
C LEU A 180 1.72 -6.15 0.79
N THR A 181 2.77 -5.41 0.44
CA THR A 181 2.95 -4.02 0.87
C THR A 181 2.19 -3.07 -0.06
N PRO A 182 1.78 -1.89 0.42
CA PRO A 182 1.24 -0.84 -0.43
C PRO A 182 2.11 -0.51 -1.66
N PHE A 183 3.44 -0.47 -1.50
CA PHE A 183 4.33 -0.25 -2.64
C PHE A 183 4.23 -1.33 -3.70
N GLN A 184 4.18 -2.61 -3.29
CA GLN A 184 3.99 -3.69 -4.25
C GLN A 184 2.65 -3.57 -4.99
N CYS A 185 1.59 -3.11 -4.31
CA CYS A 185 0.28 -2.92 -4.93
C CYS A 185 0.26 -1.77 -5.96
N VAL A 186 0.98 -0.67 -5.70
CA VAL A 186 0.90 0.54 -6.53
C VAL A 186 2.02 0.62 -7.58
N LEU A 187 3.24 0.20 -7.22
CA LEU A 187 4.41 0.24 -8.09
C LEU A 187 4.70 -1.09 -8.80
N GLY A 188 4.09 -2.19 -8.34
CA GLY A 188 4.39 -3.54 -8.82
C GLY A 188 5.65 -4.17 -8.21
N TYR A 189 6.40 -3.42 -7.41
CA TYR A 189 7.58 -3.91 -6.69
C TYR A 189 7.71 -3.24 -5.32
N GLN A 190 8.54 -3.81 -4.44
CA GLN A 190 8.94 -3.17 -3.20
C GLN A 190 10.23 -2.37 -3.47
N PRO A 191 10.21 -1.02 -3.39
CA PRO A 191 11.43 -0.23 -3.43
C PRO A 191 12.42 -0.74 -2.39
N LEU A 192 13.70 -0.78 -2.76
CA LEU A 192 14.77 -1.16 -1.86
C LEU A 192 14.74 -0.26 -0.64
N LEU A 193 14.53 -0.88 0.54
CA LEU A 193 14.74 -0.20 1.80
C LEU A 193 16.20 0.25 1.84
N PHE A 194 16.45 1.48 2.31
CA PHE A 194 17.77 2.12 2.31
C PHE A 194 18.88 1.11 2.63
N PRO A 195 19.89 0.93 1.75
CA PRO A 195 20.99 0.01 2.01
C PRO A 195 21.93 0.65 3.02
N TRP A 196 21.58 0.53 4.30
CA TRP A 196 22.36 1.03 5.44
C TRP A 196 23.78 0.47 5.50
N THR A 197 24.06 -0.60 4.76
CA THR A 197 25.35 -1.29 4.66
C THR A 197 26.22 -0.79 3.50
N SER A 198 25.94 0.40 2.95
CA SER A 198 26.79 1.01 1.91
C SER A 198 28.12 1.50 2.49
N GLU A 199 29.11 1.71 1.62
CA GLU A 199 30.43 2.23 2.00
C GLU A 199 30.30 3.52 2.82
N SER A 200 31.10 3.63 3.88
CA SER A 200 31.14 4.84 4.70
C SER A 200 31.62 6.03 3.88
N SER A 201 30.89 7.13 3.93
CA SER A 201 31.34 8.40 3.36
C SER A 201 32.34 9.07 4.29
N ASP A 202 33.41 9.66 3.74
CA ASP A 202 34.33 10.50 4.51
C ASP A 202 33.80 11.93 4.72
N VAL A 203 32.65 12.27 4.13
CA VAL A 203 32.05 13.61 4.22
C VAL A 203 31.18 13.71 5.48
N PRO A 204 31.54 14.51 6.51
CA PRO A 204 30.88 14.49 7.82
C PRO A 204 29.37 14.77 7.79
N VAL A 205 28.92 15.68 6.92
CA VAL A 205 27.48 16.00 6.78
C VAL A 205 26.69 14.83 6.21
N VAL A 206 27.29 14.01 5.34
CA VAL A 206 26.65 12.82 4.77
C VAL A 206 26.57 11.70 5.81
N VAL A 207 27.64 11.53 6.61
CA VAL A 207 27.65 10.57 7.73
C VAL A 207 26.56 10.90 8.73
N GLU A 208 26.46 12.16 9.16
CA GLU A 208 25.45 12.59 10.12
C GLU A 208 24.04 12.47 9.56
N TRP A 209 23.83 12.88 8.31
CA TRP A 209 22.54 12.70 7.63
C TRP A 209 22.14 11.23 7.53
N SER A 210 23.10 10.34 7.20
CA SER A 210 22.85 8.89 7.10
C SER A 210 22.48 8.30 8.45
N ARG A 211 23.23 8.64 9.51
CA ARG A 211 22.96 8.21 10.89
C ARG A 211 21.56 8.64 11.34
N LEU A 212 21.23 9.92 11.18
CA LEU A 212 19.90 10.44 11.53
C LEU A 212 18.80 9.77 10.71
N SER A 213 19.00 9.60 9.41
CA SER A 213 18.04 8.93 8.52
C SER A 213 17.79 7.48 8.94
N GLN A 214 18.85 6.75 9.32
CA GLN A 214 18.75 5.37 9.81
C GLN A 214 17.95 5.30 11.11
N GLU A 215 18.25 6.17 12.07
CA GLU A 215 17.53 6.23 13.34
C GLU A 215 16.04 6.55 13.14
N VAL A 216 15.71 7.54 12.29
CA VAL A 216 14.32 7.87 11.97
C VAL A 216 13.61 6.67 11.34
N TRP A 217 14.25 6.02 10.36
CA TRP A 217 13.70 4.89 9.64
C TRP A 217 13.46 3.68 10.54
N GLU A 218 14.47 3.26 11.31
CA GLU A 218 14.37 2.11 12.21
C GLU A 218 13.27 2.34 13.24
N HIS A 219 13.21 3.54 13.80
CA HIS A 219 12.16 3.91 14.74
C HIS A 219 10.79 3.89 14.06
N ALA A 220 10.61 4.52 12.89
CA ALA A 220 9.36 4.51 12.13
C ALA A 220 8.89 3.08 11.84
N TYR A 221 9.77 2.26 11.31
CA TYR A 221 9.49 0.90 10.91
C TYR A 221 9.14 0.02 12.11
N VAL A 222 9.93 0.07 13.19
CA VAL A 222 9.68 -0.70 14.42
C VAL A 222 8.36 -0.27 15.08
N HIS A 223 8.12 1.03 15.26
CA HIS A 223 6.88 1.52 15.87
C HIS A 223 5.64 1.08 15.09
N LEU A 224 5.68 1.20 13.77
CA LEU A 224 4.57 0.82 12.91
C LEU A 224 4.39 -0.70 12.85
N GLN A 225 5.48 -1.49 12.86
CA GLN A 225 5.38 -2.95 12.99
C GLN A 225 4.74 -3.36 14.31
N LEU A 226 5.14 -2.75 15.43
CA LEU A 226 4.55 -3.02 16.75
C LEU A 226 3.07 -2.64 16.78
N ALA A 227 2.69 -1.52 16.17
CA ALA A 227 1.29 -1.13 16.03
C ALA A 227 0.47 -2.15 15.24
N ILE A 228 1.00 -2.65 14.11
CA ILE A 228 0.36 -3.71 13.31
C ILE A 228 0.22 -4.99 14.14
N ARG A 229 1.27 -5.41 14.87
CA ARG A 229 1.23 -6.60 15.72
C ARG A 229 0.18 -6.48 16.83
N ARG A 230 0.10 -5.35 17.52
CA ARG A 230 -0.93 -5.07 18.53
C ARG A 230 -2.33 -5.11 17.93
N GLN A 231 -2.52 -4.52 16.74
CA GLN A 231 -3.81 -4.56 16.05
C GLN A 231 -4.21 -5.98 15.64
N ARG A 232 -3.27 -6.80 15.15
CA ARG A 232 -3.51 -8.22 14.86
C ARG A 232 -3.91 -9.00 16.10
N PHE A 233 -3.20 -8.79 17.21
CA PHE A 233 -3.50 -9.44 18.48
C PHE A 233 -4.91 -9.10 18.98
N GLN A 234 -5.28 -7.81 19.01
CA GLN A 234 -6.62 -7.38 19.40
C GLN A 234 -7.72 -7.90 18.47
N ALA A 235 -7.48 -7.92 17.14
CA ALA A 235 -8.44 -8.47 16.18
C ALA A 235 -8.63 -9.98 16.36
N ASN A 236 -7.56 -10.72 16.64
CA ASN A 236 -7.61 -12.16 16.87
C ASN A 236 -8.36 -12.53 18.16
N GLN A 237 -8.29 -11.70 19.21
CA GLN A 237 -9.07 -11.93 20.44
C GLN A 237 -10.60 -11.96 20.20
N HIS A 238 -11.06 -11.27 19.16
CA HIS A 238 -12.49 -11.18 18.82
C HIS A 238 -12.88 -12.13 17.68
N ARG A 239 -11.99 -13.03 17.23
CA ARG A 239 -12.22 -13.89 16.06
C ARG A 239 -12.65 -15.28 16.54
N SER A 240 -13.92 -15.63 16.27
CA SER A 240 -14.42 -16.99 16.50
C SER A 240 -13.68 -17.99 15.59
N PRO A 241 -13.42 -19.23 16.06
CA PRO A 241 -12.80 -20.27 15.25
C PRO A 241 -13.64 -20.56 14.00
N HIS A 242 -12.97 -20.84 12.88
CA HIS A 242 -13.64 -21.21 11.65
C HIS A 242 -14.37 -22.56 11.84
N PRO A 243 -15.63 -22.70 11.38
CA PRO A 243 -16.31 -23.99 11.42
C PRO A 243 -15.50 -25.01 10.61
N PRO A 244 -15.40 -26.26 11.09
CA PRO A 244 -14.62 -27.29 10.42
C PRO A 244 -15.20 -27.53 9.01
N TYR A 245 -14.33 -27.47 8.01
CA TYR A 245 -14.68 -27.73 6.62
C TYR A 245 -14.53 -29.23 6.35
N THR A 246 -15.64 -29.93 6.09
CA THR A 246 -15.62 -31.28 5.54
C THR A 246 -15.62 -31.20 4.01
N VAL A 247 -14.53 -31.66 3.39
CA VAL A 247 -14.48 -31.89 1.94
C VAL A 247 -15.38 -33.10 1.66
N GLY A 248 -16.42 -32.91 0.85
CA GLY A 248 -17.27 -33.98 0.33
C GLY A 248 -16.69 -34.57 -0.95
#